data_AF-A0A2G5WHU0-F1
#
_entry.id   AF-A0A2G5WHU0-F1
#
_cell.length_a   1.000
_cell.length_b   1.000
_cell.length_c   1.000
_cell.angle_alpha   90.00
_cell.angle_beta   90.00
_cell.angle_gamma   90.00
#
_symmetry.space_group_name_H-M   'P 1'
#
loop_
_entity.id
_entity.type
_entity.pdbx_description
1 polymer ?
#
loop_
_entity_poly.entity_id
_entity_poly.type
_entity_poly.pdbx_seq_one_letter_code
_entity_poly.pdbx_strand_id
1 'polypeptide(L)' 'MYAIHYFENNIELLNIASRKIPAVDESVRIKGRNGKVISVEKVRETKYFVVIEFEKKVEKSNTNLRGAGTKRK' A
#
# COMPACT_ATOMS: atom_id res chain seq x y z
N MET A 1 7.05 7.43 22.34
CA MET A 1 6.08 6.91 21.35
C MET A 1 6.01 7.93 20.22
N TYR A 2 6.02 7.50 18.96
CA TYR A 2 6.11 8.37 17.79
C TYR A 2 4.75 8.46 17.09
N ALA A 3 4.37 9.66 16.66
CA ALA A 3 3.23 9.88 15.76
C ALA A 3 3.68 9.62 14.32
N ILE A 4 3.21 8.54 13.73
CA ILE A 4 3.52 8.13 12.35
C ILE A 4 2.31 8.46 11.48
N HIS A 5 2.52 9.31 10.48
CA HIS A 5 1.51 9.68 9.48
C HIS A 5 1.89 9.05 8.15
N TYR A 6 1.06 8.13 7.65
CA TYR A 6 1.25 7.46 6.38
C TYR A 6 0.61 8.23 5.23
N PHE A 7 1.33 8.40 4.13
CA PHE A 7 0.87 9.08 2.93
C PHE A 7 1.08 8.22 1.68
N GLU A 8 0.21 8.38 0.69
CA GLU A 8 0.44 7.93 -0.69
C GLU A 8 -0.03 9.05 -1.62
N ASN A 9 0.78 9.45 -2.61
CA ASN A 9 0.44 10.51 -3.57
C ASN A 9 -0.09 11.81 -2.90
N ASN A 10 0.57 12.26 -1.83
CA ASN A 10 0.17 13.42 -1.01
C ASN A 10 -1.18 13.30 -0.29
N ILE A 11 -1.78 12.11 -0.24
CA ILE A 11 -3.02 11.85 0.49
C ILE A 11 -2.66 11.15 1.81
N GLU A 12 -3.11 11.71 2.93
CA GLU A 12 -2.94 11.09 4.25
C GLU A 12 -3.86 9.88 4.40
N LEU A 13 -3.27 8.72 4.70
CA LEU A 13 -3.96 7.43 4.72
C LEU A 13 -4.33 6.99 6.13
N LEU A 14 -3.36 7.05 7.06
CA LEU A 14 -3.49 6.53 8.41
C LEU A 14 -2.49 7.24 9.33
N ASN A 15 -2.96 7.61 10.52
CA ASN A 15 -2.13 8.19 11.57
C ASN A 15 -2.17 7.26 12.79
N ILE A 16 -1.01 6.87 13.30
CA ILE A 16 -0.91 5.99 14.47
C ILE A 16 0.18 6.45 15.42
N ALA A 17 -0.04 6.20 16.71
CA ALA A 17 1.01 6.23 17.70
C ALA A 17 1.74 4.87 17.72
N SER A 18 3.01 4.86 17.34
CA SER A 18 3.83 3.64 17.23
C SER A 18 5.11 3.77 18.05
N ARG A 19 5.63 2.64 18.56
CA ARG A 19 6.98 2.58 19.15
C ARG A 19 8.06 2.31 18.11
N LYS A 20 7.67 1.82 16.93
CA LYS A 20 8.56 1.52 15.80
C LYS A 20 8.32 2.54 14.69
N ILE A 21 9.40 3.14 14.20
CA ILE A 21 9.42 3.90 12.96
C ILE A 21 9.77 2.89 11.85
N PRO A 22 8.97 2.76 10.79
CA PRO A 22 9.28 1.84 9.71
C PRO A 22 10.54 2.29 8.95
N ALA A 23 11.26 1.34 8.36
CA ALA A 23 12.41 1.63 7.50
C ALA A 23 11.98 1.85 6.04
N VAL A 24 12.82 2.54 5.27
CA VAL A 24 12.68 2.57 3.80
C VAL A 24 12.78 1.13 3.26
N ASP A 25 12.01 0.84 2.22
CA ASP A 25 11.82 -0.47 1.63
C ASP A 25 11.09 -1.52 2.49
N GLU A 26 10.68 -1.19 3.72
CA GLU A 26 9.89 -2.08 4.57
C GLU A 26 8.50 -2.34 3.96
N SER A 27 8.09 -3.61 3.94
CA SER A 27 6.72 -3.99 3.57
C SER A 27 5.75 -3.64 4.69
N VAL A 28 4.66 -2.96 4.33
CA VAL A 28 3.65 -2.50 5.28
C VAL A 28 2.25 -2.88 4.80
N ARG A 29 1.34 -3.08 5.74
CA ARG A 29 -0.08 -3.31 5.44
C ARG A 29 -0.92 -2.23 6.10
N ILE A 30 -1.40 -1.27 5.32
CA ILE A 30 -2.20 -0.15 5.78
C ILE A 30 -3.65 -0.35 5.35
N LYS A 31 -4.58 -0.38 6.33
CA LYS A 31 -6.03 -0.55 6.11
C LYS A 31 -6.36 -1.72 5.15
N GLY A 32 -5.69 -2.86 5.36
CA GLY A 32 -5.91 -4.09 4.59
C GLY A 32 -5.18 -4.16 3.24
N ARG A 33 -4.54 -3.08 2.77
CA ARG A 33 -3.79 -3.02 1.50
C ARG A 33 -2.28 -3.18 1.78
N ASN A 34 -1.62 -4.00 0.96
CA ASN A 34 -0.17 -4.17 1.02
C ASN A 34 0.52 -3.04 0.25
N GLY A 35 1.62 -2.55 0.81
CA GLY A 35 2.47 -1.55 0.17
C GLY A 35 3.89 -1.60 0.70
N LYS A 36 4.71 -0.70 0.19
CA LYS A 36 6.13 -0.58 0.52
C LYS A 36 6.45 0.84 0.93
N VAL A 37 7.29 1.01 1.93
CA VAL A 37 7.76 2.33 2.36
C VAL A 37 8.76 2.89 1.35
N ILE A 38 8.48 4.09 0.86
CA ILE A 38 9.30 4.80 -0.13
C ILE A 38 10.17 5.86 0.54
N SER A 39 9.63 6.58 1.53
CA SER A 39 10.39 7.56 2.28
C SER A 39 9.92 7.69 3.72
N VAL A 40 10.82 8.13 4.58
CA VAL A 40 10.57 8.40 6.00
C VAL A 40 11.22 9.74 6.34
N GLU A 41 10.41 10.70 6.76
CA GLU A 41 10.86 12.05 7.11
C GLU A 41 10.51 12.35 8.56
N LYS A 42 11.50 12.81 9.33
CA LYS A 42 11.28 13.33 10.68
C LYS A 42 10.87 14.80 10.61
N VAL A 43 9.61 15.08 10.94
CA VAL A 43 9.05 16.44 10.83
C VAL A 43 9.14 17.20 12.16
N ARG A 44 9.06 16.47 13.29
CA ARG A 44 9.26 17.00 14.64
C ARG A 44 9.96 15.97 15.51
N GLU A 45 10.25 16.31 16.76
CA GLU A 45 10.93 15.43 17.71
C GLU A 45 10.30 14.01 17.78
N THR A 46 8.96 13.95 17.84
CA THR A 46 8.20 12.71 17.96
C THR A 46 7.27 12.42 16.78
N LYS A 47 7.37 13.17 15.68
CA LYS A 47 6.46 13.09 14.52
C LYS A 47 7.20 12.74 13.24
N TYR A 48 6.70 11.73 12.54
CA TYR A 48 7.26 11.24 11.27
C TYR A 48 6.20 11.17 10.18
N PHE A 49 6.58 11.58 8.98
CA PHE A 49 5.83 11.37 7.76
C PHE A 49 6.43 10.18 7.01
N VAL A 50 5.58 9.25 6.60
CA VAL A 50 5.99 8.02 5.92
C VAL A 50 5.24 7.93 4.62
N VAL A 51 5.96 8.04 3.50
CA VAL A 51 5.36 7.85 2.17
C VAL A 51 5.44 6.38 1.81
N ILE A 52 4.32 5.83 1.35
CA ILE A 52 4.20 4.46 0.89
C ILE A 52 3.67 4.42 -0.54
N GLU A 53 3.93 3.31 -1.22
CA GLU A 53 3.30 2.95 -2.48
C GLU A 53 2.56 1.62 -2.29
N PHE A 54 1.25 1.59 -2.59
CA PHE A 54 0.50 0.34 -2.57
C PHE A 54 0.81 -0.52 -3.79
N GLU A 55 0.73 -1.84 -3.59
CA GLU A 55 0.73 -2.78 -4.70
C GLU A 55 -0.46 -2.50 -5.63
N LYS A 56 -0.20 -2.45 -6.94
CA LYS A 56 -1.26 -2.30 -7.95
C LYS A 56 -2.18 -3.52 -7.87
N LYS A 57 -3.48 -3.28 -7.65
CA LYS A 57 -4.49 -4.33 -7.78
C LYS A 57 -4.56 -4.71 -9.26
N VAL A 58 -4.07 -5.90 -9.60
CA VAL A 58 -4.39 -6.53 -10.87
C VAL A 58 -5.85 -6.93 -10.78
N GLU A 59 -6.74 -6.18 -11.44
CA GLU A 59 -8.08 -6.68 -11.71
C GLU A 59 -7.92 -7.94 -12.55
N LYS A 60 -8.17 -9.10 -11.93
CA LYS A 60 -8.37 -10.33 -12.68
C LYS A 60 -9.62 -10.09 -13.51
N SER A 61 -9.46 -9.69 -14.77
CA SER A 61 -10.56 -9.72 -15.72
C SER A 61 -11.08 -11.15 -15.70
N ASN A 62 -12.33 -11.33 -15.33
CA ASN A 62 -13.02 -12.60 -15.43
C ASN A 62 -13.21 -12.92 -16.92
N THR A 63 -12.14 -13.28 -17.61
CA THR A 63 -12.23 -13.96 -18.92
C THR A 63 -12.59 -15.42 -18.64
N ASN A 64 -13.84 -15.62 -18.23
CA ASN A 64 -14.53 -16.87 -18.50
C ASN A 64 -14.66 -16.98 -20.03
N LEU A 65 -13.62 -17.49 -20.69
CA LEU A 65 -13.71 -18.03 -22.05
C LEU A 65 -14.54 -19.33 -21.96
N ARG A 66 -15.85 -19.15 -21.79
CA ARG A 66 -16.83 -20.23 -21.91
C ARG A 66 -16.92 -20.61 -23.38
N GLY A 67 -16.26 -21.72 -23.72
CA GLY A 67 -16.66 -22.64 -24.79
C GLY A 67 -16.72 -22.04 -26.19
N ALA A 68 -15.58 -22.03 -26.90
CA ALA A 68 -15.60 -22.17 -28.35
C ALA A 68 -16.09 -23.59 -28.68
N GLY A 69 -17.41 -23.76 -28.68
CA GLY A 69 -18.09 -24.97 -29.05
C GLY A 69 -17.68 -25.37 -30.46
N THR A 70 -17.09 -26.54 -30.57
CA THR A 70 -16.92 -27.26 -31.82
C THR A 70 -18.29 -27.47 -32.46
N LYS A 71 -18.49 -27.06 -33.72
CA LYS A 71 -19.24 -27.89 -34.67
C LYS A 71 -18.54 -27.92 -36.02
N ARG A 72 -18.19 -29.16 -36.36
CA ARG A 72 -17.70 -29.65 -37.65
C ARG A 72 -18.90 -29.90 -38.58
N LYS A 73 -18.59 -29.86 -39.88
CA LYS A 73 -19.37 -30.28 -41.07
C LYS A 73 -20.53 -29.39 -41.49
#